data_AF-A0A924YXN1-F1
#
_entry.id   AF-A0A924YXN1-F1
#
_cell.length_a   1.000
_cell.length_b   1.000
_cell.length_c   1.000
_cell.angle_alpha   90.00
_cell.angle_beta   90.00
_cell.angle_gamma   90.00
#
_symmetry.space_group_name_H-M   'P 1'
#
loop_
_entity.id
_entity.type
_entity.pdbx_description
1 polymer ?
#
loop_
_entity_poly.entity_id
_entity_poly.type
_entity_poly.pdbx_seq_one_letter_code
_entity_poly.pdbx_strand_id
1 'polypeptide(L)'
;MLLEPSRSFFHVTTEQAWLLTVAAFVVGLVAGTFLTGWVNRLCETPPRQKETITTVLLTATLFALATFVIIVLEGQHVNEVVPDVGWRYGRWIAHLGLLALLIVATATDLREYVIPDQITLPGIVLGVLLATAAGDTQLMHFWVDWNHPLVELQGPEIPTWLKQHPHWHGVVWSLAGAATGAGVTWLARGISSAVLGQEAMGLGDVTLMALIGSVLGWQAVLFVFLFAPFCGIFVGLAAKAILNRPYVPYGPYLSVAAVIVM
;
A
#
# COMPACT_ATOMS: atom_id res chain seq x y z
N MET A 1 -15.06 19.94 21.51
CA MET A 1 -13.72 19.46 21.89
C MET A 1 -12.81 19.79 20.72
N LEU A 2 -12.11 20.92 20.79
CA LEU A 2 -11.25 21.41 19.71
C LEU A 2 -9.95 20.61 19.77
N LEU A 3 -9.57 19.96 18.66
CA LEU A 3 -8.19 19.48 18.48
C LEU A 3 -7.28 20.71 18.51
N GLU A 4 -6.25 20.72 19.36
CA GLU A 4 -5.33 21.85 19.45
C GLU A 4 -4.66 22.08 18.08
N PRO A 5 -4.77 23.29 17.49
CA PRO A 5 -4.40 23.53 16.09
C PRO A 5 -2.90 23.47 15.80
N SER A 6 -2.04 23.37 16.82
CA SER A 6 -0.58 23.41 16.67
C SER A 6 0.08 22.04 16.46
N ARG A 7 -0.67 20.92 16.52
CA ARG A 7 -0.10 19.57 16.42
C ARG A 7 -0.76 18.63 15.40
N SER A 8 -1.88 19.00 14.79
CA SER A 8 -2.58 18.07 13.89
C SER A 8 -1.91 17.94 12.52
N PHE A 9 -1.74 16.70 12.04
CA PHE A 9 -1.13 16.42 10.73
C PHE A 9 -1.92 17.10 9.59
N PHE A 10 -3.23 17.19 9.71
CA PHE A 10 -4.08 18.02 8.85
C PHE A 10 -4.61 19.22 9.66
N HIS A 11 -4.40 20.44 9.18
CA HIS A 11 -4.95 21.66 9.79
C HIS A 11 -6.41 21.85 9.35
N VAL A 12 -7.28 20.95 9.81
CA VAL A 12 -8.65 20.80 9.32
C VAL A 12 -9.60 20.75 10.52
N THR A 13 -10.76 21.41 10.43
CA THR A 13 -11.76 21.37 11.53
C THR A 13 -12.43 19.99 11.60
N THR A 14 -13.03 19.65 12.74
CA THR A 14 -13.75 18.37 12.90
C THR A 14 -14.84 18.20 11.84
N GLU A 15 -15.58 19.26 11.51
CA GLU A 15 -16.61 19.23 10.47
C GLU A 15 -16.02 18.94 9.09
N GLN A 16 -14.90 19.60 8.74
CA GLN A 16 -14.21 19.37 7.48
C GLN A 16 -13.63 17.94 7.40
N ALA A 17 -13.15 17.38 8.51
CA ALA A 17 -12.66 16.00 8.55
C ALA A 17 -13.77 14.97 8.26
N TRP A 18 -14.97 15.18 8.81
CA TRP A 18 -16.14 14.36 8.48
C TRP A 18 -16.57 14.53 7.02
N LEU A 19 -16.56 15.76 6.50
CA LEU A 19 -16.86 16.02 5.09
C LEU A 19 -15.87 15.31 4.15
N LEU A 20 -14.57 15.35 4.46
CA LEU A 20 -13.54 14.63 3.70
C LEU A 20 -13.74 13.11 3.76
N THR A 21 -14.16 12.57 4.90
CA THR A 21 -14.46 11.14 5.06
C THR A 21 -15.65 10.71 4.19
N VAL A 22 -16.72 11.50 4.16
CA VAL A 22 -17.88 11.26 3.29
C VAL A 22 -17.51 11.43 1.81
N ALA A 23 -16.73 12.45 1.49
CA ALA A 23 -16.21 12.66 0.14
C ALA A 23 -15.36 11.47 -0.32
N ALA A 24 -14.50 10.93 0.55
CA ALA A 24 -13.69 9.75 0.27
C ALA A 24 -14.55 8.52 -0.02
N PHE A 25 -15.67 8.33 0.68
CA PHE A 25 -16.63 7.26 0.38
C PHE A 25 -17.19 7.39 -1.04
N VAL A 26 -17.64 8.59 -1.43
CA VAL A 26 -18.20 8.86 -2.76
C VAL A 26 -17.14 8.68 -3.84
N VAL A 27 -15.94 9.21 -3.63
CA VAL A 27 -14.80 9.02 -4.54
C VAL A 27 -14.47 7.53 -4.65
N GLY A 28 -14.51 6.77 -3.56
CA GLY A 28 -14.29 5.34 -3.56
C GLY A 28 -15.34 4.55 -4.34
N LEU A 29 -16.62 4.98 -4.35
CA LEU A 29 -17.65 4.40 -5.22
C LEU A 29 -17.33 4.62 -6.70
N VAL A 30 -16.94 5.85 -7.06
CA VAL A 30 -16.60 6.22 -8.45
C VAL A 30 -15.34 5.50 -8.91
N ALA A 31 -14.25 5.60 -8.13
CA ALA A 31 -12.97 4.96 -8.41
C ALA A 31 -13.11 3.44 -8.43
N GLY A 32 -13.82 2.86 -7.46
CA GLY A 32 -14.10 1.43 -7.41
C GLY A 32 -14.85 0.94 -8.65
N THR A 33 -15.90 1.66 -9.08
CA THR A 33 -16.66 1.32 -10.29
C THR A 33 -15.78 1.39 -11.53
N PHE A 34 -15.00 2.47 -11.66
CA PHE A 34 -14.12 2.67 -12.81
C PHE A 34 -13.01 1.61 -12.87
N LEU A 35 -12.24 1.42 -11.79
CA LEU A 35 -11.12 0.50 -11.75
C LEU A 35 -11.57 -0.95 -11.88
N THR A 36 -12.62 -1.36 -11.15
CA THR A 36 -13.17 -2.70 -11.28
C THR A 36 -13.68 -2.93 -12.70
N GLY A 37 -14.42 -1.97 -13.27
CA GLY A 37 -14.91 -2.04 -14.64
C GLY A 37 -13.80 -2.11 -15.70
N TRP A 38 -12.68 -1.40 -15.47
CA TRP A 38 -11.51 -1.46 -16.34
C TRP A 38 -10.78 -2.80 -16.23
N VAL A 39 -10.49 -3.26 -15.02
CA VAL A 39 -9.78 -4.53 -14.77
C VAL A 39 -10.57 -5.74 -15.24
N ASN A 40 -11.88 -5.73 -15.07
CA ASN A 40 -12.74 -6.81 -15.56
C ASN A 40 -12.69 -6.97 -17.09
N ARG A 41 -12.22 -5.97 -17.86
CA ARG A 41 -12.01 -6.10 -19.32
C ARG A 41 -10.70 -6.79 -19.67
N LEU A 42 -9.80 -6.91 -18.70
CA LEU A 42 -8.50 -7.58 -18.84
C LEU A 42 -8.56 -9.06 -18.42
N CYS A 43 -9.56 -9.40 -17.59
CA CYS A 43 -9.82 -10.76 -17.11
C CYS A 43 -10.48 -11.65 -18.17
N GLU A 44 -10.15 -12.94 -18.16
CA GLU A 44 -10.77 -13.92 -19.07
C GLU A 44 -12.19 -14.29 -18.61
N THR A 45 -12.41 -14.35 -17.29
CA THR A 45 -13.70 -14.75 -16.73
C THR A 45 -14.53 -13.53 -16.34
N PRO A 46 -15.79 -13.44 -16.80
CA PRO A 46 -16.64 -12.34 -16.42
C PRO A 46 -17.01 -12.45 -14.93
N PRO A 47 -16.89 -11.35 -14.17
CA PRO A 47 -17.21 -11.35 -12.74
C PRO A 47 -18.70 -11.55 -12.52
N ARG A 48 -19.07 -12.16 -11.39
CA ARG A 48 -20.47 -12.16 -10.97
C ARG A 48 -20.87 -10.75 -10.55
N GLN A 49 -22.10 -10.36 -10.84
CA GLN A 49 -22.63 -9.04 -10.46
C GLN A 49 -22.44 -8.73 -8.97
N LYS A 50 -22.65 -9.73 -8.10
CA LYS A 50 -22.45 -9.60 -6.66
C LYS A 50 -21.00 -9.27 -6.31
N GLU A 51 -20.02 -9.91 -6.95
CA GLU A 51 -18.59 -9.68 -6.65
C GLU A 51 -18.15 -8.28 -7.08
N THR A 52 -18.64 -7.79 -8.22
CA THR A 52 -18.40 -6.41 -8.66
C THR A 52 -18.97 -5.41 -7.65
N ILE A 53 -20.23 -5.60 -7.22
CA ILE A 53 -20.85 -4.74 -6.21
C ILE A 53 -20.07 -4.81 -4.88
N THR A 54 -19.69 -6.00 -4.43
CA THR A 54 -18.90 -6.18 -3.21
C THR A 54 -17.56 -5.46 -3.30
N THR A 55 -16.85 -5.57 -4.42
CA THR A 55 -15.55 -4.91 -4.63
C THR A 55 -15.72 -3.38 -4.57
N VAL A 56 -16.73 -2.83 -5.26
CA VAL A 56 -17.01 -1.38 -5.26
C VAL A 56 -17.37 -0.86 -3.87
N LEU A 57 -18.26 -1.55 -3.15
CA LEU A 57 -18.65 -1.18 -1.80
C LEU A 57 -17.47 -1.29 -0.84
N LEU A 58 -16.65 -2.34 -0.96
CA LEU A 58 -15.45 -2.51 -0.15
C LEU A 58 -14.46 -1.36 -0.40
N THR A 59 -14.22 -0.97 -1.65
CA THR A 59 -13.39 0.19 -1.99
C THR A 59 -13.91 1.48 -1.35
N ALA A 60 -15.22 1.75 -1.47
CA ALA A 60 -15.82 2.93 -0.87
C ALA A 60 -15.70 2.96 0.66
N THR A 61 -16.01 1.84 1.32
CA THR A 61 -15.91 1.71 2.77
C THR A 61 -14.48 1.83 3.25
N LEU A 62 -13.51 1.18 2.59
CA LEU A 62 -12.11 1.26 2.97
C LEU A 62 -11.50 2.64 2.67
N PHE A 63 -11.94 3.35 1.63
CA PHE A 63 -11.55 4.74 1.40
C PHE A 63 -12.01 5.66 2.54
N ALA A 64 -13.27 5.52 2.96
CA ALA A 64 -13.82 6.28 4.07
C ALA A 64 -13.08 5.95 5.37
N LEU A 65 -12.87 4.66 5.66
CA LEU A 65 -12.15 4.20 6.85
C LEU A 65 -10.71 4.70 6.86
N ALA A 66 -9.97 4.54 5.76
CA ALA A 66 -8.60 5.02 5.66
C ALA A 66 -8.53 6.54 5.86
N THR A 67 -9.44 7.31 5.25
CA THR A 67 -9.50 8.76 5.43
C THR A 67 -9.81 9.14 6.87
N PHE A 68 -10.74 8.44 7.52
CA PHE A 68 -11.05 8.64 8.93
C PHE A 68 -9.84 8.37 9.82
N VAL A 69 -9.14 7.24 9.61
CA VAL A 69 -7.93 6.90 10.37
C VAL A 69 -6.81 7.92 10.15
N ILE A 70 -6.57 8.31 8.90
CA ILE A 70 -5.50 9.25 8.54
C ILE A 70 -5.76 10.66 9.08
N ILE A 71 -7.00 11.16 8.96
CA ILE A 71 -7.32 12.56 9.29
C ILE A 71 -7.80 12.71 10.73
N VAL A 72 -8.68 11.83 11.22
CA VAL A 72 -9.31 11.96 12.55
C VAL A 72 -8.50 11.27 13.64
N LEU A 73 -7.94 10.10 13.36
CA LEU A 73 -7.07 9.38 14.32
C LEU A 73 -5.59 9.75 14.18
N GLU A 74 -5.25 10.66 13.26
CA GLU A 74 -3.88 11.08 12.96
C GLU A 74 -2.93 9.91 12.70
N GLY A 75 -3.42 8.84 12.06
CA GLY A 75 -2.69 7.57 11.91
C GLY A 75 -1.39 7.65 11.11
N GLN A 76 -1.17 8.73 10.36
CA GLN A 76 0.06 9.00 9.61
C GLN A 76 0.89 10.15 10.18
N HIS A 77 0.58 10.60 11.41
CA HIS A 77 1.37 11.60 12.09
C HIS A 77 2.69 11.00 12.57
N VAL A 78 3.75 11.31 11.85
CA VAL A 78 5.12 10.89 12.14
C VAL A 78 5.91 12.19 12.31
N ASN A 79 6.54 12.38 13.47
CA ASN A 79 7.24 13.63 13.83
C ASN A 79 8.44 13.90 12.92
N GLU A 80 8.96 12.84 12.31
CA GLU A 80 10.18 12.77 11.55
C GLU A 80 10.00 13.23 10.09
N VAL A 81 8.83 12.99 9.49
CA VAL A 81 8.58 13.21 8.05
C VAL A 81 7.22 13.86 7.84
N VAL A 82 7.23 15.18 7.89
CA VAL A 82 6.03 16.00 7.65
C VAL A 82 6.17 16.65 6.28
N PRO A 83 5.38 16.22 5.27
CA PRO A 83 5.34 16.90 3.99
C PRO A 83 4.87 18.34 4.15
N ASP A 84 5.24 19.17 3.17
CA ASP A 84 4.62 20.46 2.96
C ASP A 84 3.10 20.33 2.91
N VAL A 85 2.38 21.36 3.37
CA VAL A 85 0.92 21.32 3.58
C VAL A 85 0.16 20.79 2.36
N GLY A 86 0.56 21.18 1.13
CA GLY A 86 -0.04 20.67 -0.10
C GLY A 86 0.24 19.17 -0.33
N TRP A 87 1.45 18.72 -0.04
CA TRP A 87 1.87 17.33 -0.20
C TRP A 87 1.36 16.39 0.89
N ARG A 88 0.84 16.90 2.01
CA ARG A 88 0.07 16.09 2.97
C ARG A 88 -1.17 15.49 2.31
N TYR A 89 -1.89 16.29 1.53
CA TYR A 89 -3.01 15.81 0.71
C TYR A 89 -2.53 14.91 -0.44
N GLY A 90 -1.39 15.23 -1.05
CA GLY A 90 -0.77 14.36 -2.07
C GLY A 90 -0.44 12.97 -1.55
N ARG A 91 0.14 12.87 -0.34
CA ARG A 91 0.39 11.60 0.36
C ARG A 91 -0.91 10.85 0.61
N TRP A 92 -1.94 11.51 1.11
CA TRP A 92 -3.26 10.90 1.32
C TRP A 92 -3.86 10.34 0.03
N ILE A 93 -3.82 11.10 -1.06
CA ILE A 93 -4.30 10.66 -2.39
C ILE A 93 -3.50 9.46 -2.91
N ALA A 94 -2.17 9.47 -2.76
CA ALA A 94 -1.31 8.36 -3.19
C ALA A 94 -1.66 7.05 -2.47
N HIS A 95 -1.86 7.11 -1.15
CA HIS A 95 -2.23 5.94 -0.35
C HIS A 95 -3.64 5.44 -0.65
N LEU A 96 -4.61 6.32 -0.90
CA LEU A 96 -5.93 5.92 -1.40
C LEU A 96 -5.83 5.27 -2.79
N GLY A 97 -4.98 5.80 -3.68
CA GLY A 97 -4.70 5.21 -4.98
C GLY A 97 -4.12 3.79 -4.85
N LEU A 98 -3.12 3.61 -3.99
CA LEU A 98 -2.55 2.30 -3.69
C LEU A 98 -3.62 1.35 -3.13
N LEU A 99 -4.42 1.80 -2.16
CA LEU A 99 -5.51 1.03 -1.57
C LEU A 99 -6.51 0.55 -2.63
N ALA A 100 -6.88 1.40 -3.58
CA ALA A 100 -7.77 1.00 -4.66
C ALA A 100 -7.16 -0.08 -5.56
N LEU A 101 -5.88 0.05 -5.91
CA LEU A 101 -5.16 -0.95 -6.70
C LEU A 101 -5.06 -2.29 -5.94
N LEU A 102 -4.77 -2.26 -4.65
CA LEU A 102 -4.68 -3.45 -3.80
C LEU A 102 -6.02 -4.19 -3.69
N ILE A 103 -7.12 -3.46 -3.52
CA ILE A 103 -8.46 -4.06 -3.43
C ILE A 103 -8.84 -4.74 -4.76
N VAL A 104 -8.59 -4.07 -5.88
CA VAL A 104 -8.91 -4.64 -7.20
C VAL A 104 -7.98 -5.82 -7.51
N ALA A 105 -6.68 -5.72 -7.23
CA ALA A 105 -5.74 -6.83 -7.37
C ALA A 105 -6.17 -8.04 -6.51
N THR A 106 -6.55 -7.81 -5.26
CA THR A 106 -7.09 -8.84 -4.35
C THR A 106 -8.34 -9.50 -4.92
N ALA A 107 -9.28 -8.70 -5.43
CA ALA A 107 -10.53 -9.22 -5.99
C ALA A 107 -10.31 -10.03 -7.27
N THR A 108 -9.31 -9.68 -8.08
CA THR A 108 -8.93 -10.45 -9.27
C THR A 108 -8.18 -11.72 -8.89
N ASP A 109 -7.24 -11.65 -7.95
CA ASP A 109 -6.43 -12.79 -7.52
C ASP A 109 -7.29 -13.87 -6.83
N LEU A 110 -8.28 -13.48 -6.03
CA LEU A 110 -9.25 -14.41 -5.44
C LEU A 110 -10.14 -15.14 -6.46
N ARG A 111 -10.23 -14.61 -7.69
CA ARG A 111 -11.05 -15.17 -8.78
C ARG A 111 -10.24 -16.00 -9.76
N GLU A 112 -9.15 -15.44 -10.26
CA GLU A 112 -8.39 -16.00 -11.37
C GLU A 112 -6.99 -16.50 -10.95
N TYR A 113 -6.55 -16.26 -9.70
CA TYR A 113 -5.20 -16.56 -9.23
C TYR A 113 -4.10 -15.86 -10.04
N VAL A 114 -4.45 -14.74 -10.68
CA VAL A 114 -3.58 -13.93 -11.53
C VAL A 114 -3.78 -12.46 -11.19
N ILE A 115 -2.67 -11.73 -11.11
CA ILE A 115 -2.66 -10.28 -10.97
C ILE A 115 -2.19 -9.69 -12.30
N PRO A 116 -3.04 -8.96 -13.04
CA PRO A 116 -2.67 -8.37 -14.33
C PRO A 116 -1.55 -7.33 -14.19
N ASP A 117 -0.50 -7.46 -14.99
CA ASP A 117 0.61 -6.50 -15.03
C ASP A 117 0.15 -5.10 -15.47
N GLN A 118 -0.96 -5.01 -16.21
CA GLN A 118 -1.59 -3.75 -16.58
C GLN A 118 -2.11 -2.98 -15.35
N ILE A 119 -2.25 -3.61 -14.18
CA ILE A 119 -2.58 -2.91 -12.93
C ILE A 119 -1.30 -2.51 -12.21
N THR A 120 -0.36 -3.45 -12.06
CA THR A 120 0.84 -3.25 -11.24
C THR A 120 1.82 -2.30 -11.90
N LEU A 121 2.09 -2.40 -13.21
CA LEU A 121 3.05 -1.55 -13.91
C LEU A 121 2.64 -0.07 -13.94
N PRO A 122 1.40 0.30 -14.35
CA PRO A 122 0.99 1.71 -14.28
C PRO A 122 0.98 2.22 -12.84
N GLY A 123 0.62 1.38 -11.88
CA GLY A 123 0.70 1.73 -10.46
C GLY A 123 2.13 2.03 -10.01
N ILE A 124 3.12 1.23 -10.42
CA ILE A 124 4.54 1.46 -10.12
C ILE A 124 4.99 2.80 -10.71
N VAL A 125 4.65 3.04 -11.98
CA VAL A 125 4.99 4.30 -12.66
C VAL A 125 4.34 5.49 -11.95
N LEU A 126 3.06 5.40 -11.59
CA LEU A 126 2.37 6.45 -10.83
C LEU A 126 2.99 6.66 -9.45
N GLY A 127 3.37 5.58 -8.75
CA GLY A 127 4.08 5.65 -7.48
C GLY A 127 5.39 6.42 -7.59
N VAL A 128 6.21 6.10 -8.59
CA VAL A 128 7.47 6.79 -8.87
C VAL A 128 7.22 8.26 -9.22
N LEU A 129 6.25 8.56 -10.09
CA LEU A 129 5.93 9.94 -10.48
C LEU A 129 5.44 10.78 -9.31
N LEU A 130 4.56 10.23 -8.47
CA LEU A 130 4.06 10.90 -7.27
C LEU A 130 5.16 11.11 -6.23
N ALA A 131 6.00 10.11 -6.00
CA ALA A 131 7.16 10.22 -5.12
C ALA A 131 8.14 11.29 -5.62
N THR A 132 8.41 11.32 -6.93
CA THR A 132 9.25 12.34 -7.57
C THR A 132 8.68 13.73 -7.39
N ALA A 133 7.37 13.90 -7.61
CA ALA A 133 6.72 15.20 -7.50
C ALA A 133 6.66 15.70 -6.05
N ALA A 134 6.34 14.82 -5.10
CA ALA A 134 6.20 15.19 -3.69
C ALA A 134 7.52 15.27 -2.92
N GLY A 135 8.50 14.46 -3.31
CA GLY A 135 9.74 14.20 -2.57
C GLY A 135 9.57 13.32 -1.32
N ASP A 136 8.46 13.48 -0.60
CA ASP A 136 8.22 12.86 0.71
C ASP A 136 6.88 12.12 0.81
N THR A 137 6.53 11.25 -0.15
CA THR A 137 5.33 10.37 -0.05
C THR A 137 5.47 9.23 0.95
N GLN A 138 6.65 9.10 1.55
CA GLN A 138 7.15 7.95 2.29
C GLN A 138 6.56 7.91 3.71
N LEU A 139 6.28 6.72 4.24
CA LEU A 139 5.70 6.56 5.58
C LEU A 139 6.73 6.41 6.70
N MET A 140 7.89 5.83 6.41
CA MET A 140 8.86 5.44 7.44
C MET A 140 10.29 5.59 6.94
N HIS A 141 11.08 6.42 7.62
CA HIS A 141 12.53 6.51 7.46
C HIS A 141 13.23 5.89 8.65
N PHE A 142 13.54 4.60 8.57
CA PHE A 142 14.51 4.02 9.50
C PHE A 142 15.93 4.32 8.98
N TRP A 143 16.34 5.59 8.98
CA TRP A 143 17.74 5.96 8.90
C TRP A 143 18.25 6.03 10.33
N VAL A 144 19.01 5.01 10.73
CA VAL A 144 19.72 4.97 12.00
C VAL A 144 21.06 5.63 11.79
N ASP A 145 21.37 6.64 12.60
CA ASP A 145 22.77 7.04 12.74
C ASP A 145 23.50 5.95 13.51
N TRP A 146 24.26 5.13 12.79
CA TRP A 146 25.07 4.05 13.34
C TRP A 146 26.24 4.58 14.19
N ASN A 147 26.48 5.90 14.21
CA ASN A 147 27.48 6.53 15.07
C ASN A 147 26.93 6.85 16.47
N HIS A 148 25.62 6.76 16.70
CA HIS A 148 25.01 6.92 18.02
C HIS A 148 24.89 5.56 18.77
N PRO A 149 25.01 5.55 20.11
CA PRO A 149 24.76 4.34 20.90
C PRO A 149 23.34 3.83 20.65
N LEU A 150 23.15 2.51 20.51
CA LEU A 150 21.84 1.87 20.26
C LEU A 150 20.73 2.23 21.29
N VAL A 151 21.11 2.78 22.44
CA VAL A 151 20.21 3.23 23.50
C VAL A 151 19.54 4.58 23.17
N GLU A 152 20.16 5.37 22.29
CA GLU A 152 19.64 6.63 21.75
C GLU A 152 19.42 6.50 20.24
N LEU A 153 18.55 5.56 19.84
CA LEU A 153 18.01 5.51 18.49
C LEU A 153 17.18 6.79 18.23
N GLN A 154 17.84 7.88 17.81
CA GLN A 154 17.20 9.05 17.23
C GLN A 154 17.07 8.83 15.72
N GLY A 155 15.85 8.92 15.18
CA GLY A 155 15.60 8.91 13.74
C GLY A 155 15.19 10.30 13.23
N PRO A 156 15.38 10.65 11.94
CA PRO A 156 16.31 10.13 10.94
C PRO A 156 17.30 11.23 10.49
N GLU A 157 18.58 10.89 10.37
CA GLU A 157 19.57 11.78 9.73
C GLU A 157 19.44 11.71 8.20
N ILE A 158 18.49 12.45 7.64
CA ILE A 158 18.46 12.64 6.19
C ILE A 158 19.66 13.54 5.82
N PRO A 159 20.57 13.07 4.95
CA PRO A 159 21.73 13.87 4.54
C PRO A 159 21.30 15.25 4.07
N THR A 160 22.02 16.29 4.48
CA THR A 160 21.66 17.69 4.20
C THR A 160 21.50 17.99 2.71
N TRP A 161 22.29 17.34 1.85
CA TRP A 161 22.17 17.44 0.40
C TRP A 161 20.88 16.83 -0.17
N LEU A 162 20.33 15.81 0.52
CA LEU A 162 19.09 15.14 0.13
C LEU A 162 17.86 15.96 0.55
N LYS A 163 17.95 16.65 1.70
CA LYS A 163 16.96 17.66 2.12
C LYS A 163 16.87 18.84 1.15
N GLN A 164 17.96 19.21 0.48
CA GLN A 164 17.98 20.30 -0.51
C GLN A 164 17.34 19.91 -1.85
N HIS A 165 17.19 18.61 -2.12
CA HIS A 165 16.68 18.08 -3.38
C HIS A 165 15.59 17.02 -3.16
N PRO A 166 14.41 17.42 -2.64
CA PRO A 166 13.34 16.49 -2.26
C PRO A 166 12.87 15.62 -3.44
N HIS A 167 12.82 16.16 -4.66
CA HIS A 167 12.39 15.40 -5.84
C HIS A 167 13.31 14.21 -6.15
N TRP A 168 14.63 14.40 -6.06
CA TRP A 168 15.61 13.34 -6.28
C TRP A 168 15.54 12.27 -5.20
N HIS A 169 15.30 12.68 -3.96
CA HIS A 169 15.04 11.77 -2.85
C HIS A 169 13.82 10.87 -3.15
N GLY A 170 12.71 11.47 -3.57
CA GLY A 170 11.49 10.72 -3.91
C GLY A 170 11.70 9.70 -5.02
N VAL A 171 12.41 10.06 -6.10
CA VAL A 171 12.76 9.14 -7.21
C VAL A 171 13.55 7.95 -6.68
N VAL A 172 14.69 8.22 -6.02
CA VAL A 172 15.61 7.18 -5.55
C VAL A 172 14.90 6.26 -4.58
N TRP A 173 14.09 6.83 -3.69
CA TRP A 173 13.36 6.06 -2.70
C TRP A 173 12.29 5.15 -3.29
N SER A 174 11.48 5.67 -4.22
CA SER A 174 10.45 4.89 -4.89
C SER A 174 11.05 3.78 -5.73
N LEU A 175 12.12 4.06 -6.47
CA LEU A 175 12.84 3.04 -7.25
C LEU A 175 13.50 1.99 -6.35
N ALA A 176 14.12 2.42 -5.26
CA ALA A 176 14.68 1.50 -4.26
C ALA A 176 13.58 0.64 -3.63
N GLY A 177 12.41 1.22 -3.35
CA GLY A 177 11.25 0.51 -2.83
C GLY A 177 10.72 -0.52 -3.80
N ALA A 178 10.52 -0.16 -5.06
CA ALA A 178 10.11 -1.08 -6.10
C ALA A 178 11.12 -2.22 -6.30
N ALA A 179 12.42 -1.89 -6.36
CA ALA A 179 13.50 -2.87 -6.50
C ALA A 179 13.60 -3.81 -5.29
N THR A 180 13.45 -3.28 -4.07
CA THR A 180 13.49 -4.08 -2.84
C THR A 180 12.27 -4.99 -2.73
N GLY A 181 11.08 -4.47 -2.99
CA GLY A 181 9.84 -5.24 -2.98
C GLY A 181 9.86 -6.39 -4.00
N ALA A 182 10.25 -6.09 -5.24
CA ALA A 182 10.44 -7.10 -6.28
C ALA A 182 11.57 -8.08 -5.94
N GLY A 183 12.71 -7.57 -5.46
CA GLY A 183 13.88 -8.37 -5.18
C GLY A 183 13.65 -9.39 -4.07
N VAL A 184 13.07 -8.97 -2.95
CA VAL A 184 12.82 -9.86 -1.79
C VAL A 184 11.82 -10.95 -2.15
N THR A 185 10.72 -10.60 -2.83
CA THR A 185 9.74 -11.59 -3.27
C THR A 185 10.27 -12.52 -4.35
N TRP A 186 11.06 -12.02 -5.30
CA TRP A 186 11.69 -12.83 -6.32
C TRP A 186 12.71 -13.82 -5.73
N LEU A 187 13.51 -13.39 -4.75
CA LEU A 187 14.42 -14.26 -4.02
C LEU A 187 13.66 -15.33 -3.23
N ALA A 188 12.60 -14.94 -2.51
CA ALA A 188 11.76 -15.88 -1.78
C ALA A 188 11.11 -16.91 -2.72
N ARG A 189 10.61 -16.48 -3.89
CA ARG A 189 10.12 -17.35 -4.95
C ARG A 189 11.19 -18.33 -5.44
N GLY A 190 12.41 -17.86 -5.70
CA GLY A 190 13.51 -18.70 -6.16
C GLY A 190 13.90 -19.78 -5.14
N ILE A 191 14.07 -19.39 -3.87
CA ILE A 191 14.42 -20.32 -2.78
C ILE A 191 13.32 -21.34 -2.56
N SER A 192 12.07 -20.88 -2.44
CA SER A 192 10.93 -21.77 -2.22
C SER A 192 10.69 -22.72 -3.40
N SER A 193 10.85 -22.25 -4.63
CA SER A 193 10.69 -23.11 -5.82
C SER A 193 11.80 -24.16 -5.92
N ALA A 194 13.04 -23.81 -5.55
CA ALA A 194 14.14 -24.76 -5.48
C ALA A 194 13.93 -25.84 -4.40
N VAL A 195 13.38 -25.45 -3.24
CA VAL A 195 13.10 -26.38 -2.14
C VAL A 195 11.90 -27.30 -2.43
N LEU A 196 10.83 -26.76 -3.03
CA LEU A 196 9.60 -27.50 -3.31
C LEU A 196 9.63 -28.29 -4.63
N GLY A 197 10.61 -28.02 -5.51
CA GLY A 197 10.71 -28.66 -6.82
C GLY A 197 9.60 -28.28 -7.81
N GLN A 198 8.81 -27.25 -7.48
CA GLN A 198 7.71 -26.73 -8.28
C GLN A 198 7.62 -25.20 -8.07
N GLU A 199 6.98 -24.48 -9.00
CA GLU A 199 6.81 -23.04 -8.86
C GLU A 199 6.00 -22.70 -7.61
N ALA A 200 6.67 -22.09 -6.62
CA ALA A 200 6.12 -21.88 -5.30
C ALA A 200 5.23 -20.64 -5.18
N MET A 201 5.44 -19.64 -6.06
CA MET A 201 4.76 -18.35 -6.01
C MET A 201 4.63 -17.75 -7.40
N GLY A 202 3.53 -17.01 -7.65
CA GLY A 202 3.27 -16.36 -8.92
C GLY A 202 4.15 -15.13 -9.16
N LEU A 203 4.42 -14.82 -10.43
CA LEU A 203 5.11 -13.58 -10.80
C LEU A 203 4.30 -12.32 -10.45
N GLY A 204 2.97 -12.43 -10.41
CA GLY A 204 2.08 -11.32 -10.02
C GLY A 204 2.35 -10.80 -8.60
N ASP A 205 2.72 -11.67 -7.66
CA ASP A 205 3.06 -11.27 -6.30
C ASP A 205 4.33 -10.40 -6.25
N VAL A 206 5.29 -10.67 -7.17
CA VAL A 206 6.53 -9.90 -7.30
C VAL A 206 6.24 -8.50 -7.82
N THR A 207 5.40 -8.38 -8.86
CA THR A 207 5.03 -7.07 -9.43
C THR A 207 4.10 -6.29 -8.49
N LEU A 208 3.25 -6.97 -7.73
CA LEU A 208 2.46 -6.35 -6.66
C LEU A 208 3.35 -5.77 -5.55
N MET A 209 4.39 -6.49 -5.15
CA MET A 209 5.33 -5.99 -4.14
C MET A 209 6.23 -4.87 -4.65
N ALA A 210 6.55 -4.87 -5.95
CA ALA A 210 7.17 -3.73 -6.60
C ALA A 210 6.26 -2.49 -6.55
N LEU A 211 4.95 -2.67 -6.82
CA LEU A 211 3.94 -1.61 -6.70
C LEU A 211 3.88 -1.05 -5.28
N ILE A 212 3.70 -1.91 -4.27
CA ILE A 212 3.65 -1.51 -2.86
C ILE A 212 4.92 -0.74 -2.47
N GLY A 213 6.09 -1.29 -2.82
CA GLY A 213 7.38 -0.66 -2.56
C GLY A 213 7.56 0.68 -3.25
N SER A 214 7.05 0.86 -4.47
CA SER A 214 7.14 2.14 -5.19
C SER A 214 6.41 3.29 -4.48
N VAL A 215 5.35 3.00 -3.73
CA VAL A 215 4.56 4.02 -3.03
C VAL A 215 5.03 4.18 -1.58
N LEU A 216 5.18 3.06 -0.85
CA LEU A 216 5.47 3.07 0.57
C LEU A 216 6.97 3.24 0.89
N GLY A 217 7.84 2.81 -0.01
CA GLY A 217 9.29 2.79 0.20
C GLY A 217 9.88 1.41 0.49
N TRP A 218 11.21 1.38 0.56
CA TRP A 218 11.96 0.13 0.71
C TRP A 218 11.96 -0.44 2.13
N GLN A 219 11.79 0.37 3.18
CA GLN A 219 11.68 -0.16 4.54
C GLN A 219 10.29 -0.75 4.79
N ALA A 220 9.25 0.02 4.46
CA ALA A 220 7.86 -0.39 4.66
C ALA A 220 7.59 -1.72 3.93
N VAL A 221 8.08 -1.89 2.70
CA VAL A 221 7.87 -3.12 1.92
C VAL A 221 8.50 -4.36 2.58
N LEU A 222 9.59 -4.22 3.35
CA LEU A 222 10.16 -5.33 4.12
C LEU A 222 9.21 -5.77 5.25
N PHE A 223 8.58 -4.82 5.95
CA PHE A 223 7.56 -5.12 6.95
C PHE A 223 6.31 -5.74 6.33
N VAL A 224 5.88 -5.25 5.16
CA VAL A 224 4.76 -5.86 4.41
C VAL A 224 5.06 -7.32 4.08
N PHE A 225 6.26 -7.60 3.54
CA PHE A 225 6.69 -8.95 3.24
C PHE A 225 6.70 -9.84 4.50
N LEU A 226 7.19 -9.30 5.62
CA LEU A 226 7.25 -10.02 6.88
C LEU A 226 5.86 -10.31 7.47
N PHE A 227 4.93 -9.35 7.41
CA PHE A 227 3.59 -9.48 7.99
C PHE A 227 2.63 -10.31 7.15
N ALA A 228 2.81 -10.35 5.82
CA ALA A 228 1.92 -11.06 4.93
C ALA A 228 1.73 -12.56 5.26
N PRO A 229 2.78 -13.35 5.56
CA PRO A 229 2.63 -14.73 6.02
C PRO A 229 1.82 -14.86 7.32
N PHE A 230 1.96 -13.93 8.27
CA PHE A 230 1.17 -13.97 9.50
C PHE A 230 -0.31 -13.78 9.22
N CYS A 231 -0.68 -12.82 8.37
CA CYS A 231 -2.05 -12.64 7.89
C CYS A 231 -2.56 -13.89 7.14
N GLY A 232 -1.72 -14.48 6.30
CA GLY A 232 -2.03 -15.65 5.48
C GLY A 232 -2.25 -16.92 6.30
N ILE A 233 -1.48 -17.16 7.37
CA ILE A 233 -1.61 -18.35 8.21
C ILE A 233 -2.99 -18.41 8.88
N PHE A 234 -3.45 -17.32 9.48
CA PHE A 234 -4.75 -17.30 10.17
C PHE A 234 -5.90 -17.62 9.21
N VAL A 235 -5.91 -16.98 8.04
CA VAL A 235 -6.98 -17.16 7.05
C VAL A 235 -6.84 -18.51 6.33
N GLY A 236 -5.62 -18.92 5.99
CA GLY A 236 -5.35 -20.19 5.32
C GLY A 236 -5.73 -21.40 6.18
N LEU A 237 -5.43 -21.36 7.48
CA LEU A 237 -5.87 -22.39 8.43
C LEU A 237 -7.40 -22.42 8.58
N ALA A 238 -8.03 -21.25 8.72
CA ALA A 238 -9.49 -21.16 8.79
C ALA A 238 -10.17 -21.66 7.50
N ALA A 239 -9.64 -21.28 6.33
CA ALA A 239 -10.15 -21.70 5.03
C ALA A 239 -9.99 -23.21 4.82
N LYS A 240 -8.85 -23.79 5.23
CA LYS A 240 -8.66 -25.25 5.20
C LYS A 240 -9.65 -25.95 6.13
N ALA A 241 -9.87 -25.44 7.34
CA ALA A 241 -10.75 -26.05 8.33
C ALA A 241 -12.25 -25.97 7.96
N ILE A 242 -12.68 -24.85 7.37
CA ILE A 242 -14.11 -24.58 7.12
C ILE A 242 -14.51 -24.90 5.68
N LEU A 243 -13.69 -24.49 4.71
CA LEU A 243 -14.04 -24.51 3.28
C LEU A 243 -13.38 -25.68 2.52
N ASN A 244 -12.49 -26.43 3.18
CA ASN A 244 -11.72 -27.55 2.62
C ASN A 244 -11.06 -27.22 1.26
N ARG A 245 -10.64 -25.96 1.07
CA ARG A 245 -9.96 -25.51 -0.14
C ARG A 245 -8.46 -25.77 -0.02
N PRO A 246 -7.84 -26.47 -1.00
CA PRO A 246 -6.43 -26.85 -0.93
C PRO A 246 -5.48 -25.70 -1.28
N TYR A 247 -5.97 -24.65 -1.96
CA TYR A 247 -5.15 -23.56 -2.48
C TYR A 247 -5.81 -22.21 -2.19
N VAL A 248 -5.00 -21.25 -1.73
CA VAL A 248 -5.43 -19.89 -1.43
C VAL A 248 -4.38 -18.95 -2.01
N PRO A 249 -4.76 -17.93 -2.80
CA PRO A 249 -3.80 -17.03 -3.41
C PRO A 249 -3.10 -16.17 -2.35
N TYR A 250 -1.85 -15.80 -2.61
CA TYR A 250 -1.01 -15.09 -1.65
C TYR A 250 -1.17 -13.55 -1.73
N GLY A 251 -1.51 -13.01 -2.90
CA GLY A 251 -1.69 -11.58 -3.15
C GLY A 251 -2.65 -10.83 -2.19
N PRO A 252 -3.79 -11.42 -1.77
CA PRO A 252 -4.67 -10.81 -0.76
C PRO A 252 -3.96 -10.55 0.57
N TYR A 253 -3.03 -11.43 0.97
CA TYR A 253 -2.33 -11.30 2.25
C TYR A 253 -1.23 -10.25 2.18
N LEU A 254 -0.55 -10.13 1.04
CA LEU A 254 0.34 -9.00 0.76
C LEU A 254 -0.43 -7.67 0.79
N SER A 255 -1.63 -7.65 0.21
CA SER A 255 -2.48 -6.46 0.20
C SER A 255 -2.96 -6.07 1.60
N VAL A 256 -3.38 -7.03 2.43
CA VAL A 256 -3.78 -6.78 3.82
C VAL A 256 -2.59 -6.29 4.65
N ALA A 257 -1.42 -6.93 4.52
CA ALA A 257 -0.21 -6.49 5.21
C ALA A 257 0.21 -5.07 4.80
N ALA A 258 0.07 -4.72 3.52
CA ALA A 258 0.32 -3.36 3.04
C ALA A 258 -0.62 -2.34 3.69
N VAL A 259 -1.91 -2.66 3.83
CA VAL A 259 -2.88 -1.78 4.51
C VAL A 259 -2.61 -1.66 6.01
N ILE A 260 -2.07 -2.68 6.67
CA ILE A 260 -1.72 -2.63 8.09
C ILE A 260 -0.48 -1.76 8.34
N VAL A 261 0.51 -1.83 7.44
CA VAL A 261 1.73 -1.01 7.53
C VAL A 261 1.48 0.46 7.16
N MET A 262 0.47 0.69 6.31
CA MET A 262 0.09 2.00 5.77
C MET A 262 -0.71 2.87 6.76
#